data_AF-A0A355DRR1-F1
#
_entry.id   AF-A0A355DRR1-F1
#
_cell.length_a   1.000
_cell.length_b   1.000
_cell.length_c   1.000
_cell.angle_alpha   90.00
_cell.angle_beta   90.00
_cell.angle_gamma   90.00
#
_symmetry.space_group_name_H-M   'P 1'
#
loop_
_entity.id
_entity.type
_entity.pdbx_description
1 polymer ?
#
loop_
_entity_poly.entity_id
_entity_poly.type
_entity_poly.pdbx_seq_one_letter_code
_entity_poly.pdbx_strand_id
1 'polypeptide(L)' 'MRQEKIRVRGTVQGVGFRPTVYRLAKACKLKGEVCNDGEGVLIRVWGKAESVDEFV' A
#
# COMPACT_ATOMS: atom_id res chain seq x y z
N MET A 1 1.13 16.43 6.65
CA MET A 1 0.75 15.20 5.92
C MET A 1 2.03 14.48 5.52
N ARG A 2 2.05 13.15 5.56
CA ARG A 2 3.17 12.30 5.19
C ARG A 2 2.82 11.50 3.93
N GLN A 3 3.83 11.17 3.14
CA GLN A 3 3.75 10.22 2.03
C GLN A 3 4.79 9.13 2.25
N GLU A 4 4.45 7.89 1.87
CA GLU A 4 5.34 6.74 1.96
C GLU A 4 5.28 5.90 0.67
N LYS A 5 6.42 5.31 0.29
CA LYS A 5 6.56 4.44 -0.87
C LYS A 5 7.10 3.09 -0.44
N ILE A 6 6.28 2.05 -0.56
CA ILE A 6 6.59 0.71 -0.08
C ILE A 6 6.76 -0.22 -1.28
N ARG A 7 7.87 -0.97 -1.30
CA ARG A 7 8.12 -2.02 -2.28
C ARG A 7 8.00 -3.38 -1.59
N VAL A 8 7.06 -4.20 -2.06
CA VAL A 8 6.86 -5.57 -1.57
C VAL A 8 7.30 -6.56 -2.65
N ARG A 9 8.14 -7.52 -2.27
CA ARG A 9 8.70 -8.57 -3.14
C ARG A 9 8.26 -9.95 -2.65
N GLY A 10 8.35 -10.96 -3.51
CA GLY A 10 7.96 -12.35 -3.22
C GLY A 10 6.66 -12.75 -3.90
N THR A 11 5.91 -13.70 -3.31
CA THR A 11 4.65 -14.20 -3.86
C THR A 11 3.50 -13.22 -3.62
N VAL A 12 3.44 -12.15 -4.43
CA VAL A 12 2.48 -11.05 -4.29
C VAL A 12 1.56 -10.87 -5.51
N GLN A 13 1.80 -11.60 -6.59
CA GLN A 13 0.98 -11.58 -7.81
C GLN A 13 0.07 -12.81 -7.87
N GLY A 14 -1.16 -12.64 -8.36
CA GLY A 14 -2.14 -13.73 -8.45
C GLY A 14 -2.79 -14.17 -7.12
N VAL A 15 -2.35 -13.62 -5.98
CA VAL A 15 -2.81 -14.03 -4.63
C VAL A 15 -3.82 -13.08 -3.97
N GLY A 16 -4.33 -12.08 -4.70
CA GLY A 16 -5.26 -11.09 -4.13
C GLY A 16 -4.59 -10.02 -3.25
N PHE A 17 -3.29 -9.76 -3.42
CA PHE A 17 -2.57 -8.76 -2.62
C PHE A 17 -3.12 -7.32 -2.78
N ARG A 18 -3.40 -6.87 -4.01
CA ARG A 18 -3.94 -5.52 -4.27
C ARG A 18 -5.27 -5.22 -3.55
N PRO A 19 -6.28 -6.11 -3.58
CA PRO A 19 -7.48 -5.96 -2.75
C PRO A 19 -7.20 -5.76 -1.26
N THR A 20 -6.24 -6.50 -0.69
CA THR A 20 -5.84 -6.35 0.72
C THR A 20 -5.27 -4.98 1.00
N VAL A 21 -4.35 -4.52 0.15
CA VAL A 21 -3.75 -3.17 0.25
C VAL A 21 -4.83 -2.08 0.20
N TYR A 22 -5.78 -2.18 -0.74
CA TYR A 22 -6.90 -1.24 -0.85
C TYR A 22 -7.75 -1.19 0.43
N ARG A 23 -8.10 -2.35 0.99
CA ARG A 23 -8.90 -2.44 2.21
C ARG A 23 -8.18 -1.82 3.41
N LEU A 24 -6.89 -2.10 3.58
CA LEU A 24 -6.08 -1.53 4.67
C LEU A 24 -5.93 -0.01 4.52
N ALA A 25 -5.61 0.48 3.32
CA ALA A 25 -5.49 1.92 3.07
C ALA A 25 -6.82 2.65 3.38
N LYS A 26 -7.95 2.04 3.04
CA LYS A 26 -9.28 2.59 3.34
C LYS A 26 -9.58 2.59 4.84
N ALA A 27 -9.22 1.53 5.57
CA ALA A 27 -9.36 1.46 7.02
C ALA A 27 -8.55 2.55 7.73
N CYS A 28 -7.31 2.78 7.29
CA CYS A 28 -6.43 3.85 7.79
C CYS A 28 -6.78 5.25 7.28
N LYS A 29 -7.85 5.41 6.47
CA LYS A 29 -8.27 6.68 5.85
C LYS A 29 -7.17 7.35 5.00
N LEU A 30 -6.33 6.55 4.37
CA LEU A 30 -5.27 6.99 3.48
C LEU A 30 -5.76 7.12 2.04
N LYS A 31 -5.11 8.01 1.30
CA LYS A 31 -5.18 8.05 -0.17
C LYS A 31 -3.93 7.40 -0.73
N GLY A 32 -4.02 6.80 -1.91
CA GLY A 32 -2.89 6.04 -2.43
C GLY A 32 -3.18 5.35 -3.75
N GLU A 33 -2.16 4.62 -4.19
CA GLU A 33 -2.22 3.73 -5.33
C GLU A 33 -1.39 2.47 -5.06
N VAL A 34 -1.81 1.37 -5.68
CA VAL A 34 -1.13 0.08 -5.63
C VAL A 34 -1.00 -0.47 -7.04
N CYS A 35 0.22 -0.83 -7.43
CA CYS A 35 0.53 -1.32 -8.76
C CYS A 35 1.37 -2.60 -8.66
N ASN A 36 1.08 -3.57 -9.54
CA ASN A 36 1.95 -4.73 -9.73
C ASN A 36 2.89 -4.41 -10.91
N ASP A 37 4.17 -4.70 -10.75
CA ASP A 37 5.16 -4.62 -11.82
C ASP A 37 6.08 -5.85 -11.79
N GLY A 38 7.07 -5.90 -12.70
CA GLY A 38 8.02 -7.02 -12.77
C GLY A 38 8.88 -7.21 -11.52
N GLU A 39 8.94 -6.23 -10.62
CA GLU A 39 9.71 -6.30 -9.36
C GLU A 39 8.84 -6.69 -8.15
N GLY A 40 7.51 -6.80 -8.31
CA GLY A 40 6.58 -7.15 -7.24
C GLY A 40 5.40 -6.18 -7.17
N VAL A 41 5.14 -5.64 -5.97
CA VAL A 41 4.07 -4.64 -5.74
C VAL A 41 4.68 -3.34 -5.25
N LEU A 42 4.24 -2.24 -5.85
CA LEU A 42 4.56 -0.89 -5.44
C LEU A 42 3.32 -0.22 -4.84
N ILE A 43 3.43 0.23 -3.60
CA ILE A 43 2.38 0.93 -2.87
C ILE A 43 2.86 2.36 -2.64
N ARG A 44 2.02 3.34 -2.96
CA ARG A 44 2.22 4.74 -2.57
C ARG A 44 1.01 5.18 -1.77
N VAL A 45 1.23 5.69 -0.55
CA VAL A 45 0.16 6.20 0.32
C VAL A 45 0.52 7.58 0.84
N TRP A 46 -0.49 8.41 1.07
CA TRP A 46 -0.35 9.74 1.67
C TRP A 46 -1.54 10.08 2.56
N GLY A 47 -1.26 10.77 3.67
CA GLY A 47 -2.26 11.11 4.67
C GLY A 47 -1.67 11.73 5.94
N LYS A 48 -2.34 11.52 7.07
CA LYS A 48 -1.80 11.87 8.40
C LYS A 48 -0.64 10.95 8.74
N ALA A 49 0.34 11.44 9.50
CA ALA A 49 1.55 10.66 9.81
C ALA A 49 1.20 9.38 10.57
N GLU A 50 0.31 9.49 11.56
CA GLU A 50 -0.14 8.38 12.41
C GLU A 50 -0.88 7.31 11.59
N SER A 51 -1.69 7.74 10.61
CA SER A 51 -2.37 6.83 9.70
C SER A 51 -1.41 6.11 8.74
N VAL A 52 -0.32 6.76 8.34
CA VAL A 52 0.73 6.13 7.53
C VAL A 52 1.51 5.13 8.39
N ASP A 53 1.81 5.47 9.65
CA ASP A 53 2.50 4.55 10.58
C ASP A 53 1.66 3.32 10.92
N GLU A 54 0.34 3.44 11.05
CA GLU A 54 -0.56 2.30 11.26
C GLU A 54 -0.64 1.36 10.05
N PHE A 55 -0.43 1.89 8.84
CA PHE A 55 -0.55 1.14 7.60
C PHE A 55 0.71 0.34 7.22
N VAL A 56 1.90 0.81 7.61
CA VAL A 56 3.21 0.24 7.27
C VAL A 56 3.54 -0.95 8.19
#